data_AF-A0A1M5XXM5-F1
#
_entry.id   AF-A0A1M5XXM5-F1
#
_cell.length_a   1.000
_cell.length_b   1.000
_cell.length_c   1.000
_cell.angle_alpha   90.00
_cell.angle_beta   90.00
_cell.angle_gamma   90.00
#
_symmetry.space_group_name_H-M   'P 1'
#
loop_
_entity.id
_entity.type
_entity.pdbx_description
1 polymer ?
#
loop_
_entity_poly.entity_id
_entity_poly.type
_entity_poly.pdbx_seq_one_letter_code
_entity_poly.pdbx_strand_id
1 'polypeptide(L)'
;MRFKIKTYFPHLLVGVCLTTALISYTAPSKHAAESPTRIMFDTVGGSILFEHYRHVQEWNLTCDHCHHSIIAPTAARTTPCDSCHRERDQGIKALGANGAFDHTMHSEDVGVACDDCHHDLVDKSDHSPQACGSCHIDGTGGHSTISRTDAFHAQCIGCHSAFDVTPQQSDCDGCHAPRGRGSAFHDLCTGCHEDVGAGPIRNDADCRRCHGF
;
A
#
# COMPACT_ATOMS: atom_id res chain seq x y z
N MET A 1 22.40 -67.95 -33.67
CA MET A 1 22.39 -66.47 -33.71
C MET A 1 21.73 -65.93 -32.44
N ARG A 2 22.50 -65.70 -31.37
CA ARG A 2 22.00 -65.16 -30.09
C ARG A 2 22.12 -63.63 -30.10
N PHE A 3 21.02 -62.98 -30.49
CA PHE A 3 20.55 -61.65 -30.07
C PHE A 3 21.62 -60.60 -29.70
N LYS A 4 22.13 -59.85 -30.69
CA LYS A 4 22.77 -58.53 -30.50
C LYS A 4 21.82 -57.47 -29.89
N ILE A 5 20.51 -57.76 -29.87
CA ILE A 5 19.46 -56.89 -29.31
C ILE A 5 19.67 -56.58 -27.82
N LYS A 6 20.33 -57.47 -27.07
CA LYS A 6 20.50 -57.34 -25.60
C LYS A 6 21.40 -56.18 -25.17
N THR A 7 22.36 -55.77 -26.01
CA THR A 7 23.29 -54.66 -25.72
C THR A 7 22.78 -53.31 -26.21
N TYR A 8 21.90 -53.25 -27.22
CA TYR A 8 21.36 -51.97 -27.72
C TYR A 8 20.22 -51.41 -26.87
N PHE A 9 19.44 -52.28 -26.22
CA PHE A 9 18.34 -51.90 -25.35
C PHE A 9 18.72 -50.92 -24.23
N PRO A 10 19.79 -51.13 -23.44
CA PRO A 10 20.18 -50.17 -22.39
C PRO A 10 20.67 -48.82 -22.96
N HIS A 11 21.37 -48.82 -24.09
CA HIS A 11 21.82 -47.57 -24.72
C HIS A 11 20.65 -46.75 -25.28
N LEU A 12 19.63 -47.42 -25.82
CA LEU A 12 18.41 -46.78 -26.28
C LEU A 12 17.60 -46.20 -25.10
N LEU A 13 17.51 -46.93 -23.98
CA LEU A 13 16.88 -46.44 -22.75
C LEU A 13 17.59 -45.18 -22.22
N VAL A 14 18.93 -45.21 -22.12
CA VAL A 14 19.72 -44.06 -21.68
C VAL A 14 19.56 -42.87 -22.62
N GLY A 15 19.54 -43.12 -23.94
CA GLY A 15 19.26 -42.07 -24.94
C GLY A 15 17.90 -41.41 -24.71
N VAL A 16 16.85 -42.19 -24.45
CA VAL A 16 15.49 -41.67 -24.16
C VAL A 16 15.45 -40.90 -22.83
N CYS A 17 16.15 -41.37 -21.79
CA CYS A 17 16.22 -40.67 -20.50
C CYS A 17 16.98 -39.34 -20.62
N LEU A 18 18.07 -39.29 -21.40
CA LEU A 18 18.84 -38.06 -21.61
C LEU A 18 18.05 -37.03 -22.43
N THR A 19 17.31 -37.46 -23.45
CA THR A 19 16.47 -36.55 -24.24
C THR A 19 15.28 -36.03 -23.43
N THR A 20 14.64 -36.87 -22.63
CA THR A 20 13.57 -36.41 -21.70
C THR A 20 14.10 -35.46 -20.64
N ALA A 21 15.27 -35.73 -20.04
CA ALA A 21 15.91 -34.81 -19.09
C ALA A 21 16.25 -33.46 -19.74
N LEU A 22 16.80 -33.47 -20.97
CA LEU A 22 17.10 -32.24 -21.70
C LEU A 22 15.84 -31.44 -22.01
N ILE A 23 14.78 -32.10 -22.49
CA ILE A 23 13.48 -31.47 -22.77
C ILE A 23 12.88 -30.90 -21.48
N SER A 24 12.92 -31.63 -20.37
CA SER A 24 12.43 -31.15 -19.07
C SER A 24 13.25 -29.98 -18.53
N TYR A 25 14.56 -29.93 -18.79
CA TYR A 25 15.43 -28.83 -18.36
C TYR A 25 15.25 -27.56 -19.19
N THR A 26 15.00 -27.69 -20.50
CA THR A 26 14.82 -26.54 -21.39
C THR A 26 13.37 -26.13 -21.58
N ALA A 27 12.41 -26.94 -21.14
CA ALA A 27 11.00 -26.60 -21.22
C ALA A 27 10.72 -25.40 -20.30
N PRO A 28 10.21 -24.27 -20.83
CA PRO A 28 9.78 -23.17 -19.98
C PRO A 28 8.68 -23.68 -19.05
N SER A 29 8.81 -23.40 -17.74
CA SER A 29 7.77 -23.69 -16.77
C SER A 29 6.49 -22.97 -17.20
N LYS A 30 5.48 -23.72 -17.65
CA LYS A 30 4.16 -23.16 -18.01
C LYS A 30 3.41 -22.60 -16.79
N HIS A 31 3.90 -22.89 -15.59
CA HIS A 31 3.39 -22.39 -14.34
C HIS A 31 4.43 -21.43 -13.75
N ALA A 32 4.27 -20.14 -14.02
CA ALA A 32 4.70 -19.17 -13.02
C ALA A 32 3.92 -19.51 -11.74
N ALA A 33 4.61 -19.65 -10.60
CA ALA A 33 3.94 -19.92 -9.35
C ALA A 33 2.85 -18.85 -9.13
N GLU A 34 1.62 -19.28 -8.83
CA GLU A 34 0.47 -18.37 -8.62
C GLU A 34 0.73 -17.35 -7.50
N SER A 35 1.70 -17.64 -6.63
CA SER A 35 2.29 -16.71 -5.69
C SER A 35 3.82 -16.84 -5.71
N PRO A 36 4.57 -15.74 -5.89
CA PRO A 36 6.02 -15.78 -5.78
C PRO A 36 6.40 -16.15 -4.33
N THR A 37 7.44 -16.95 -4.15
CA THR A 37 7.96 -17.28 -2.82
C THR A 37 8.78 -16.13 -2.23
N ARG A 38 9.50 -15.41 -3.11
CA ARG A 38 10.35 -14.27 -2.79
C ARG A 38 10.17 -13.17 -3.85
N ILE A 39 10.20 -11.93 -3.41
CA ILE A 39 10.08 -10.73 -4.23
C ILE A 39 11.27 -9.84 -3.90
N MET A 40 11.93 -9.31 -4.92
CA MET A 40 12.97 -8.29 -4.74
C MET A 40 12.38 -6.93 -5.09
N PHE A 41 12.41 -5.99 -4.15
CA PHE A 41 12.03 -4.60 -4.42
C PHE A 41 13.27 -3.75 -4.63
N ASP A 42 13.39 -3.15 -5.80
CA ASP A 42 14.46 -2.20 -6.08
C ASP A 42 14.07 -0.83 -5.56
N THR A 43 14.89 -0.30 -4.65
CA THR A 43 14.67 1.00 -3.99
C THR A 43 15.95 1.82 -3.98
N VAL A 44 15.82 3.15 -3.78
CA VAL A 44 16.97 4.05 -3.67
C VAL A 44 17.88 3.70 -2.48
N GLY A 45 17.33 3.12 -1.41
CA GLY A 45 18.08 2.72 -0.22
C GLY A 45 18.89 1.42 -0.37
N GLY A 46 18.75 0.71 -1.49
CA GLY A 46 19.21 -0.66 -1.68
C GLY A 46 18.03 -1.63 -1.83
N SER A 47 18.26 -2.76 -2.49
CA SER A 47 17.20 -3.72 -2.74
C SER A 47 16.72 -4.38 -1.43
N ILE A 48 15.42 -4.67 -1.38
CA ILE A 48 14.75 -5.31 -0.25
C ILE A 48 14.27 -6.69 -0.70
N LEU A 49 14.72 -7.74 -0.03
CA LEU A 49 14.20 -9.10 -0.24
C LEU A 49 12.98 -9.33 0.66
N PHE A 50 11.82 -9.52 0.05
CA PHE A 50 10.58 -9.85 0.72
C PHE A 50 10.20 -11.32 0.50
N GLU A 51 9.97 -12.06 1.57
CA GLU A 51 9.56 -13.47 1.48
C GLU A 51 8.04 -13.60 1.63
N HIS A 52 7.31 -13.48 0.52
CA HIS A 52 5.85 -13.57 0.48
C HIS A 52 5.32 -14.90 1.07
N TYR A 53 6.02 -16.02 0.81
CA TYR A 53 5.65 -17.33 1.36
C TYR A 53 5.61 -17.31 2.90
N ARG A 54 6.61 -16.71 3.57
CA ARG A 54 6.67 -16.70 5.03
C ARG A 54 5.55 -15.87 5.64
N HIS A 55 5.30 -14.68 5.08
CA HIS A 55 4.25 -13.80 5.57
C HIS A 55 2.86 -14.45 5.46
N VAL A 56 2.58 -15.15 4.36
CA VAL A 56 1.27 -15.79 4.16
C VAL A 56 1.18 -17.15 4.88
N GLN A 57 2.19 -18.01 4.76
CA GLN A 57 2.09 -19.41 5.21
C GLN A 57 2.61 -19.64 6.63
N GLU A 58 3.66 -18.92 7.05
CA GLU A 58 4.22 -19.08 8.40
C GLU A 58 3.59 -18.11 9.39
N TRP A 59 3.33 -16.88 8.97
CA TRP A 59 2.73 -15.83 9.81
C TRP A 59 1.22 -15.71 9.65
N ASN A 60 0.64 -16.50 8.74
CA ASN A 60 -0.81 -16.60 8.55
C ASN A 60 -1.49 -15.24 8.26
N LEU A 61 -0.79 -14.34 7.55
CA LEU A 61 -1.37 -13.08 7.10
C LEU A 61 -2.31 -13.32 5.92
N THR A 62 -3.50 -12.73 5.98
CA THR A 62 -4.46 -12.72 4.87
C THR A 62 -4.04 -11.73 3.78
N CYS A 63 -4.53 -11.93 2.56
CA CYS A 63 -4.11 -11.15 1.40
C CYS A 63 -4.40 -9.64 1.53
N ASP A 64 -5.49 -9.29 2.21
CA ASP A 64 -5.96 -7.92 2.42
C ASP A 64 -5.06 -7.10 3.34
N HIS A 65 -4.23 -7.76 4.18
CA HIS A 65 -3.21 -7.06 4.98
C HIS A 65 -2.16 -6.36 4.12
N CYS A 66 -1.94 -6.78 2.87
CA CYS A 66 -0.99 -6.13 1.96
C CYS A 66 -1.66 -5.60 0.68
N HIS A 67 -2.73 -6.26 0.21
CA HIS A 67 -3.49 -5.88 -0.97
C HIS A 67 -4.83 -5.24 -0.56
N HIS A 68 -4.77 -4.05 0.03
CA HIS A 68 -5.95 -3.35 0.55
C HIS A 68 -6.90 -2.77 -0.52
N SER A 69 -6.57 -2.85 -1.81
CA SER A 69 -7.42 -2.36 -2.91
C SER A 69 -8.35 -3.44 -3.50
N ILE A 70 -8.75 -4.47 -2.75
CA ILE A 70 -9.60 -5.56 -3.25
C ILE A 70 -11.06 -5.08 -3.37
N ILE A 71 -11.32 -4.26 -4.38
CA ILE A 71 -12.68 -3.96 -4.83
C ILE A 71 -13.00 -4.99 -5.91
N ALA A 72 -13.66 -6.07 -5.50
CA ALA A 72 -14.20 -7.20 -6.28
C ALA A 72 -13.44 -8.55 -6.20
N PRO A 73 -14.17 -9.68 -6.14
CA PRO A 73 -13.59 -11.02 -5.95
C PRO A 73 -13.00 -11.64 -7.23
N THR A 74 -12.98 -10.89 -8.34
CA THR A 74 -12.58 -11.41 -9.66
C THR A 74 -11.27 -10.78 -10.13
N ALA A 75 -10.17 -11.49 -9.83
CA ALA A 75 -9.00 -11.62 -10.70
C ALA A 75 -7.98 -10.47 -10.87
N ALA A 76 -7.98 -9.40 -10.07
CA ALA A 76 -6.83 -8.48 -10.03
C ALA A 76 -6.20 -8.41 -8.64
N ARG A 77 -5.70 -9.54 -8.14
CA ARG A 77 -4.81 -9.61 -6.95
C ARG A 77 -3.40 -9.05 -7.24
N THR A 78 -3.28 -8.13 -8.18
CA THR A 78 -2.02 -7.74 -8.82
C THR A 78 -1.91 -6.25 -9.08
N THR A 79 -2.84 -5.42 -8.59
CA THR A 79 -2.70 -3.97 -8.71
C THR A 79 -1.43 -3.57 -7.97
N PRO A 80 -0.37 -3.17 -8.69
CA PRO A 80 0.89 -2.85 -8.05
C PRO A 80 0.73 -1.51 -7.32
N CYS A 81 1.45 -1.35 -6.21
CA CYS A 81 1.32 -0.16 -5.37
C CYS A 81 1.52 1.14 -6.17
N ASP A 82 2.37 1.11 -7.20
CA ASP A 82 2.70 2.24 -8.07
C ASP A 82 1.59 2.65 -9.04
N SER A 83 0.51 1.87 -9.18
CA SER A 83 -0.67 2.33 -9.93
C SER A 83 -1.35 3.53 -9.26
N CYS A 84 -1.21 3.64 -7.93
CA CYS A 84 -1.81 4.70 -7.11
C CYS A 84 -0.75 5.46 -6.28
N HIS A 85 0.22 4.78 -5.68
CA HIS A 85 1.37 5.35 -4.96
C HIS A 85 2.56 5.56 -5.89
N ARG A 86 2.50 6.62 -6.70
CA ARG A 86 3.61 7.01 -7.60
C ARG A 86 4.70 7.78 -6.84
N GLU A 87 5.78 8.10 -7.54
CA GLU A 87 6.87 8.94 -6.99
C GLU A 87 6.41 10.38 -6.71
N ARG A 88 7.25 11.14 -6.00
CA ARG A 88 6.97 12.40 -5.26
C ARG A 88 6.11 13.44 -5.99
N ASP A 89 6.07 13.45 -7.32
CA ASP A 89 5.38 14.50 -8.10
C ASP A 89 4.20 13.98 -8.93
N GLN A 90 3.96 12.67 -8.97
CA GLN A 90 2.86 12.02 -9.71
C GLN A 90 1.91 11.20 -8.82
N GLY A 91 2.17 11.16 -7.51
CA GLY A 91 1.38 10.45 -6.51
C GLY A 91 0.09 11.16 -6.10
N ILE A 92 -0.57 10.61 -5.06
CA ILE A 92 -1.70 11.27 -4.41
C ILE A 92 -1.22 12.64 -3.92
N LYS A 93 -1.86 13.69 -4.41
CA LYS A 93 -1.52 15.07 -4.03
C LYS A 93 -1.75 15.23 -2.54
N ALA A 94 -0.92 16.06 -1.90
CA ALA A 94 -1.15 16.41 -0.51
C ALA A 94 -2.40 17.27 -0.35
N LEU A 95 -2.97 17.34 0.86
CA LEU A 95 -4.26 17.98 1.11
C LEU A 95 -4.31 19.44 0.58
N GLY A 96 -3.23 20.21 0.80
CA GLY A 96 -3.09 21.58 0.30
C GLY A 96 -2.90 21.75 -1.22
N ALA A 97 -2.74 20.66 -1.98
CA ALA A 97 -2.59 20.64 -3.43
C ALA A 97 -3.79 19.99 -4.15
N ASN A 98 -4.98 20.07 -3.55
CA ASN A 98 -6.18 19.30 -3.93
C ASN A 98 -6.00 17.78 -3.76
N GLY A 99 -5.33 17.40 -2.67
CA GLY A 99 -5.25 16.02 -2.22
C GLY A 99 -6.59 15.48 -1.77
N ALA A 100 -6.68 14.15 -1.71
CA ALA A 100 -7.87 13.48 -1.19
C ALA A 100 -7.83 13.45 0.34
N PHE A 101 -8.96 13.77 0.96
CA PHE A 101 -9.24 13.45 2.36
C PHE A 101 -9.76 12.01 2.45
N ASP A 102 -9.26 11.24 3.40
CA ASP A 102 -9.71 9.88 3.64
C ASP A 102 -10.96 9.89 4.53
N HIS A 103 -12.13 9.93 3.88
CA HIS A 103 -13.43 9.95 4.56
C HIS A 103 -13.68 8.65 5.33
N THR A 104 -13.37 7.50 4.72
CA THR A 104 -13.61 6.17 5.30
C THR A 104 -12.87 6.02 6.62
N MET A 105 -11.59 6.41 6.67
CA MET A 105 -10.83 6.33 7.92
C MET A 105 -11.48 7.16 9.04
N HIS A 106 -11.90 8.39 8.77
CA HIS A 106 -12.47 9.24 9.81
C HIS A 106 -13.90 8.82 10.20
N SER A 107 -14.75 8.44 9.25
CA SER A 107 -16.16 8.14 9.54
C SER A 107 -16.41 6.68 9.95
N GLU A 108 -15.68 5.72 9.37
CA GLU A 108 -15.90 4.29 9.62
C GLU A 108 -14.93 3.75 10.67
N ASP A 109 -13.63 4.06 10.55
CA ASP A 109 -12.61 3.49 11.45
C ASP A 109 -12.53 4.26 12.78
N VAL A 110 -12.54 5.60 12.72
CA VAL A 110 -12.51 6.47 13.91
C VAL A 110 -13.92 6.78 14.44
N GLY A 111 -14.94 6.75 13.57
CA GLY A 111 -16.34 6.97 13.97
C GLY A 111 -16.74 8.43 14.17
N VAL A 112 -16.08 9.38 13.50
CA VAL A 112 -16.44 10.80 13.51
C VAL A 112 -17.77 11.01 12.79
N ALA A 113 -18.70 11.73 13.41
CA ALA A 113 -20.01 11.98 12.84
C ALA A 113 -19.94 13.00 11.69
N CYS A 114 -20.88 12.91 10.74
CA CYS A 114 -20.86 13.78 9.57
C CYS A 114 -20.95 15.27 9.95
N ASP A 115 -21.73 15.58 10.97
CA ASP A 115 -21.98 16.92 11.50
C ASP A 115 -20.86 17.46 12.39
N ASP A 116 -19.90 16.63 12.81
CA ASP A 116 -18.68 17.08 13.50
C ASP A 116 -17.77 17.92 12.58
N CYS A 117 -17.88 17.71 11.26
CA CYS A 117 -17.17 18.47 10.23
C CYS A 117 -18.12 19.31 9.36
N HIS A 118 -19.25 18.73 8.94
CA HIS A 118 -20.22 19.41 8.10
C HIS A 118 -21.29 20.10 8.96
N HIS A 119 -20.99 21.31 9.38
CA HIS A 119 -21.80 22.11 10.30
C HIS A 119 -23.06 22.75 9.68
N ASP A 120 -23.36 22.48 8.40
CA ASP A 120 -24.58 22.95 7.69
C ASP A 120 -25.56 21.80 7.38
N LEU A 121 -25.39 20.66 8.05
CA LEU A 121 -26.31 19.54 7.96
C LEU A 121 -27.56 19.81 8.81
N VAL A 122 -28.38 20.79 8.42
CA VAL A 122 -29.64 21.07 9.11
C VAL A 122 -30.70 20.02 8.74
N ASP A 123 -31.24 19.33 9.75
CA ASP A 123 -32.39 18.42 9.69
C ASP A 123 -32.40 17.33 8.60
N LYS A 124 -31.23 16.79 8.20
CA LYS A 124 -31.09 15.66 7.25
C LYS A 124 -31.92 15.84 5.95
N SER A 125 -32.29 17.06 5.61
CA SER A 125 -33.25 17.33 4.54
C SER A 125 -32.54 17.74 3.26
N ASP A 126 -32.79 16.94 2.23
CA ASP A 126 -32.57 17.15 0.79
C ASP A 126 -31.11 17.22 0.28
N HIS A 127 -30.15 17.84 0.97
CA HIS A 127 -28.85 18.13 0.33
C HIS A 127 -27.67 17.35 0.93
N SER A 128 -26.82 16.82 0.05
CA SER A 128 -25.56 16.15 0.41
C SER A 128 -24.56 17.15 1.02
N PRO A 129 -23.64 16.70 1.90
CA PRO A 129 -22.60 17.56 2.46
C PRO A 129 -21.85 18.32 1.36
N GLN A 130 -21.68 19.64 1.55
CA GLN A 130 -20.94 20.48 0.61
C GLN A 130 -19.47 20.60 0.99
N ALA A 131 -18.61 20.87 0.02
CA ALA A 131 -17.20 21.14 0.28
C ALA A 131 -17.03 22.49 0.99
N CYS A 132 -16.12 22.60 1.97
CA CYS A 132 -15.89 23.82 2.75
C CYS A 132 -15.71 25.08 1.87
N GLY A 133 -15.06 24.91 0.71
CA GLY A 133 -14.83 25.97 -0.26
C GLY A 133 -16.06 26.53 -0.96
N SER A 134 -17.25 25.95 -0.79
CA SER A 134 -18.50 26.55 -1.29
C SER A 134 -18.89 27.81 -0.51
N CYS A 135 -18.51 27.88 0.76
CA CYS A 135 -18.85 28.99 1.66
C CYS A 135 -17.60 29.70 2.26
N HIS A 136 -16.47 29.01 2.41
CA HIS A 136 -15.22 29.55 2.93
C HIS A 136 -14.31 30.11 1.82
N ILE A 137 -14.81 31.07 1.04
CA ILE A 137 -14.21 31.41 -0.25
C ILE A 137 -13.08 32.42 -0.10
N ASP A 138 -13.28 33.52 0.63
CA ASP A 138 -12.29 34.59 0.73
C ASP A 138 -12.49 35.42 2.00
N GLY A 139 -11.45 35.54 2.84
CA GLY A 139 -11.43 36.39 4.03
C GLY A 139 -11.53 37.91 3.75
N THR A 140 -12.06 38.31 2.58
CA THR A 140 -12.17 39.70 2.10
C THR A 140 -13.61 40.16 1.89
N GLY A 141 -14.63 39.33 2.18
CA GLY A 141 -16.02 39.65 1.87
C GLY A 141 -16.96 39.67 3.07
N GLY A 142 -16.93 40.73 3.90
CA GLY A 142 -18.07 41.30 4.65
C GLY A 142 -18.97 40.44 5.56
N HIS A 143 -18.87 39.12 5.56
CA HIS A 143 -19.66 38.19 6.33
C HIS A 143 -18.70 37.13 6.89
N SER A 144 -18.52 37.16 8.21
CA SER A 144 -18.11 36.15 9.20
C SER A 144 -17.49 34.78 8.83
N THR A 145 -17.06 34.51 7.60
CA THR A 145 -16.49 33.24 7.18
C THR A 145 -14.98 33.40 6.96
N ILE A 146 -14.20 32.60 7.68
CA ILE A 146 -12.75 32.49 7.50
C ILE A 146 -12.43 31.86 6.14
N SER A 147 -11.18 32.01 5.67
CA SER A 147 -10.75 31.37 4.41
C SER A 147 -10.85 29.85 4.50
N ARG A 148 -10.99 29.17 3.35
CA ARG A 148 -11.01 27.70 3.30
C ARG A 148 -9.79 27.08 3.98
N THR A 149 -8.63 27.69 3.78
CA THR A 149 -7.37 27.24 4.38
C THR A 149 -7.44 27.33 5.90
N ASP A 150 -7.92 28.47 6.42
CA ASP A 150 -8.06 28.66 7.86
C ASP A 150 -9.11 27.72 8.45
N ALA A 151 -10.20 27.43 7.72
CA ALA A 151 -11.21 26.46 8.13
C ALA A 151 -10.62 25.05 8.25
N PHE A 152 -9.82 24.61 7.27
CA PHE A 152 -9.13 23.32 7.36
C PHE A 152 -8.16 23.27 8.52
N HIS A 153 -7.30 24.29 8.69
CA HIS A 153 -6.38 24.33 9.82
C HIS A 153 -7.13 24.36 11.16
N ALA A 154 -8.23 25.11 11.28
CA ALA A 154 -8.99 25.18 12.53
C ALA A 154 -9.64 23.83 12.87
N GLN A 155 -10.30 23.19 11.91
CA GLN A 155 -11.04 21.94 12.13
C GLN A 155 -10.10 20.74 12.29
N CYS A 156 -9.22 20.50 11.31
CA CYS A 156 -8.37 19.31 11.28
C CYS A 156 -7.38 19.31 12.44
N ILE A 157 -6.63 20.42 12.59
CA ILE A 157 -5.63 20.53 13.66
C ILE A 157 -6.32 20.64 15.03
N GLY A 158 -7.48 21.29 15.12
CA GLY A 158 -8.24 21.42 16.36
C GLY A 158 -8.61 20.07 16.96
N CYS A 159 -9.25 19.19 16.16
CA CYS A 159 -9.58 17.84 16.60
C CYS A 159 -8.31 17.03 16.88
N HIS A 160 -7.34 17.03 15.97
CA HIS A 160 -6.11 16.25 16.13
C HIS A 160 -5.32 16.63 17.39
N SER A 161 -5.24 17.93 17.71
CA SER A 161 -4.58 18.40 18.92
C SER A 161 -5.40 18.11 20.18
N ALA A 162 -6.74 18.16 20.10
CA ALA A 162 -7.60 17.86 21.24
C ALA A 162 -7.55 16.38 21.65
N PHE A 163 -7.33 15.47 20.70
CA PHE A 163 -7.24 14.03 20.94
C PHE A 163 -5.79 13.50 20.93
N ASP A 164 -4.80 14.37 20.79
CA ASP A 164 -3.37 14.00 20.71
C ASP A 164 -3.07 12.95 19.61
N VAL A 165 -3.72 13.11 18.45
CA VAL A 165 -3.52 12.25 17.27
C VAL A 165 -2.76 13.00 16.18
N THR A 166 -1.89 12.30 15.47
CA THR A 166 -1.14 12.89 14.35
C THR A 166 -1.97 12.87 13.07
N PRO A 167 -1.71 13.79 12.13
CA PRO A 167 -0.78 14.94 12.18
C PRO A 167 -1.28 16.09 13.08
N GLN A 168 -0.37 16.69 13.86
CA GLN A 168 -0.65 17.83 14.77
C GLN A 168 -0.17 19.17 14.19
N GLN A 169 -0.40 20.28 14.90
CA GLN A 169 -0.14 21.65 14.39
C GLN A 169 1.28 21.89 13.86
N SER A 170 2.30 21.25 14.47
CA SER A 170 3.69 21.38 14.05
C SER A 170 4.10 20.43 12.93
N ASP A 171 3.24 19.48 12.56
CA ASP A 171 3.51 18.45 11.54
C ASP A 171 2.90 18.87 10.20
N CYS A 172 3.49 19.88 9.57
CA CYS A 172 3.07 20.37 8.26
C CYS A 172 3.10 19.24 7.21
N ASP A 173 4.16 18.41 7.25
CA ASP A 173 4.39 17.35 6.28
C ASP A 173 3.38 16.21 6.43
N GLY A 174 2.89 15.92 7.62
CA GLY A 174 1.85 14.92 7.83
C GLY A 174 0.54 15.21 7.07
N CYS A 175 0.27 16.48 6.74
CA CYS A 175 -0.85 16.90 5.88
C CYS A 175 -0.44 17.30 4.46
N HIS A 176 0.74 17.91 4.30
CA HIS A 176 1.19 18.56 3.06
C HIS A 176 2.26 17.77 2.28
N ALA A 177 2.75 16.64 2.78
CA ALA A 177 3.61 15.75 2.01
C ALA A 177 2.77 14.75 1.18
N PRO A 178 3.05 14.58 -0.12
CA PRO A 178 2.40 13.55 -0.92
C PRO A 178 2.80 12.16 -0.41
N ARG A 179 1.81 11.27 -0.27
CA ARG A 179 2.06 9.86 0.10
C ARG A 179 2.55 9.09 -1.13
N GLY A 180 3.88 9.08 -1.27
CA GLY A 180 4.55 8.37 -2.35
C GLY A 180 4.69 6.87 -2.09
N ARG A 181 5.17 6.14 -3.09
CA ARG A 181 5.46 4.70 -2.99
C ARG A 181 6.26 4.32 -1.74
N GLY A 182 7.30 5.08 -1.45
CA GLY A 182 8.20 4.81 -0.31
C GLY A 182 7.52 4.96 1.05
N SER A 183 6.65 5.97 1.23
CA SER A 183 5.93 6.13 2.50
C SER A 183 4.91 5.00 2.67
N ALA A 184 4.18 4.62 1.61
CA ALA A 184 3.24 3.51 1.67
C ALA A 184 3.90 2.19 2.08
N PHE A 185 5.12 1.89 1.59
CA PHE A 185 5.87 0.72 2.03
C PHE A 185 6.36 0.83 3.47
N HIS A 186 6.82 2.01 3.91
CA HIS A 186 7.21 2.18 5.31
C HIS A 186 6.00 1.99 6.23
N ASP A 187 4.88 2.66 5.96
CA ASP A 187 3.65 2.54 6.76
C ASP A 187 3.17 1.08 6.80
N LEU A 188 3.17 0.37 5.66
CA LEU A 188 2.73 -1.01 5.58
C LEU A 188 3.67 -2.00 6.28
N CYS A 189 4.95 -1.97 5.94
CA CYS A 189 5.92 -2.95 6.42
C CYS A 189 6.33 -2.67 7.86
N THR A 190 6.64 -1.41 8.17
CA THR A 190 7.15 -1.04 9.50
C THR A 190 6.01 -0.94 10.50
N GLY A 191 4.82 -0.50 10.09
CA GLY A 191 3.64 -0.46 10.96
C GLY A 191 3.32 -1.84 11.56
N CYS A 192 3.18 -2.87 10.73
CA CYS A 192 2.92 -4.23 11.23
C CYS A 192 4.10 -4.77 12.08
N HIS A 193 5.36 -4.54 11.68
CA HIS A 193 6.51 -4.98 12.48
C HIS A 193 6.59 -4.27 13.83
N GLU A 194 6.16 -3.02 13.92
CA GLU A 194 6.08 -2.24 15.16
C GLU A 194 4.93 -2.73 16.04
N ASP A 195 3.74 -2.91 15.47
CA ASP A 195 2.54 -3.38 16.18
C ASP A 195 2.71 -4.78 16.76
N VAL A 196 3.29 -5.69 15.97
CA VAL A 196 3.55 -7.07 16.39
C VAL A 196 4.85 -7.19 17.19
N GLY A 197 5.75 -6.20 17.09
CA GLY A 197 7.07 -6.22 17.70
C GLY A 197 8.00 -7.31 17.13
N ALA A 198 7.78 -7.71 15.87
CA ALA A 198 8.51 -8.78 15.21
C ALA A 198 9.07 -8.33 13.86
N GLY A 199 10.28 -8.78 13.53
CA GLY A 199 10.96 -8.41 12.29
C GLY A 199 11.72 -7.09 12.38
N PRO A 200 12.22 -6.58 11.24
CA PRO A 200 12.94 -5.31 11.19
C PRO A 200 11.97 -4.11 11.33
N ILE A 201 12.04 -3.43 12.47
CA ILE A 201 11.31 -2.18 12.72
C ILE A 201 12.06 -0.97 12.17
N ARG A 202 11.35 0.12 11.87
CA ARG A 202 11.99 1.38 11.51
C ARG A 202 12.63 2.00 12.75
N ASN A 203 13.95 2.13 12.72
CA ASN A 203 14.63 3.10 13.56
C ASN A 203 15.57 3.92 12.67
N ASP A 204 15.67 5.22 12.93
CA ASP A 204 16.45 6.14 12.10
C ASP A 204 17.96 5.79 12.05
N ALA A 205 18.42 4.85 12.89
CA ALA A 205 19.79 4.41 12.98
C ALA A 205 20.12 3.16 12.12
N ASP A 206 19.14 2.38 11.64
CA ASP A 206 19.42 1.09 11.01
C ASP A 206 18.49 0.72 9.84
N CYS A 207 18.43 1.59 8.83
CA CYS A 207 17.75 1.33 7.56
C CYS A 207 18.22 0.02 6.88
N ARG A 208 19.44 -0.45 7.20
CA ARG A 208 20.04 -1.65 6.59
C ARG A 208 19.37 -2.95 7.03
N ARG A 209 18.53 -2.91 8.06
CA ARG A 209 17.71 -4.08 8.43
C ARG A 209 16.68 -4.44 7.37
N CYS A 210 16.24 -3.46 6.59
CA CYS A 210 15.33 -3.67 5.47
C CYS A 210 16.06 -3.56 4.13
N HIS A 211 17.02 -2.64 4.02
CA HIS A 211 17.71 -2.32 2.77
C HIS A 211 19.12 -2.92 2.67
N GLY A 212 19.49 -3.41 1.48
CA GLY A 212 20.87 -3.79 1.17
C GLY A 212 21.10 -5.26 0.89
N PHE A 213 20.11 -5.92 0.26
CA PHE A 213 20.30 -7.19 -0.42
C PHE A 213 20.99 -7.01 -1.78
#